data_AF-A0A0A7PDX1-F1
#
_entry.id   AF-A0A0A7PDX1-F1
#
_cell.length_a   1.000
_cell.length_b   1.000
_cell.length_c   1.000
_cell.angle_alpha   90.00
_cell.angle_beta   90.00
_cell.angle_gamma   90.00
#
_symmetry.space_group_name_H-M   'P 1'
#
loop_
_entity.id
_entity.type
_entity.pdbx_description
1 polymer ?
#
loop_
_entity_poly.entity_id
_entity_poly.type
_entity_poly.pdbx_seq_one_letter_code
_entity_poly.pdbx_strand_id
1 'polypeptide(L)'
;MAEATDDKLRLLIERIERLKEEQKGIGEDIRDTFNEGKSQGYDTKMMRKAIKLRSMSPQDRAEADAILQAYCCALGIQIELPLGVAA
;
A
#
# COMPACT_ATOMS: atom_id res chain seq x y z
N MET A 1 39.85 -4.03 23.51
CA MET A 1 39.09 -2.96 22.84
C MET A 1 38.12 -3.47 21.75
N ALA A 2 37.98 -4.79 21.54
CA ALA A 2 37.06 -5.35 20.52
C ALA A 2 35.60 -5.51 20.99
N GLU A 3 35.36 -5.64 22.31
CA GLU A 3 34.03 -5.98 22.84
C GLU A 3 32.97 -4.87 22.63
N ALA A 4 33.32 -3.60 22.77
CA ALA A 4 32.34 -2.50 22.69
C ALA A 4 31.74 -2.26 21.29
N THR A 5 32.41 -2.74 20.24
CA THR A 5 31.92 -2.68 18.84
C THR A 5 31.07 -3.89 18.49
N ASP A 6 31.46 -5.07 18.97
CA ASP A 6 30.72 -6.32 18.73
C ASP A 6 29.37 -6.33 19.46
N ASP A 7 29.31 -5.78 20.67
CA ASP A 7 28.05 -5.66 21.44
C ASP A 7 27.04 -4.71 20.77
N LYS A 8 27.52 -3.62 20.17
CA LYS A 8 26.65 -2.67 19.44
C LYS A 8 26.07 -3.31 18.19
N LEU A 9 26.89 -4.04 17.43
CA LEU A 9 26.42 -4.75 16.25
C LEU A 9 25.39 -5.81 16.62
N ARG A 10 25.63 -6.58 17.69
CA ARG A 10 24.69 -7.58 18.21
C ARG A 10 23.34 -6.96 18.58
N LEU A 11 23.33 -5.86 19.34
CA LEU A 11 22.09 -5.16 19.72
C LEU A 11 21.30 -4.64 18.51
N LEU A 12 22.00 -4.16 17.46
CA LEU A 12 21.35 -3.73 16.21
C LEU A 12 20.71 -4.90 15.48
N ILE A 13 21.39 -6.05 15.41
CA ILE A 13 20.86 -7.26 14.76
C ILE A 13 19.64 -7.78 15.50
N GLU A 14 19.72 -7.95 16.83
CA GLU A 14 18.61 -8.44 17.66
C GLU A 14 17.38 -7.51 17.55
N ARG A 15 17.59 -6.19 17.43
CA ARG A 15 16.51 -5.23 17.19
C ARG A 15 15.86 -5.42 15.82
N ILE A 16 16.65 -5.64 14.77
CA ILE A 16 16.13 -5.89 13.41
C ILE A 16 15.35 -7.20 13.35
N GLU A 17 15.82 -8.26 14.02
CA GLU A 17 15.13 -9.55 14.06
C GLU A 17 13.77 -9.44 14.71
N ARG A 18 13.68 -8.74 15.85
CA ARG A 18 12.40 -8.43 16.50
C ARG A 18 11.45 -7.65 15.58
N LEU A 19 11.96 -6.60 14.92
CA LEU A 19 11.16 -5.82 13.97
C LEU A 19 10.67 -6.66 12.79
N LYS A 20 11.46 -7.64 12.33
CA LYS A 20 11.04 -8.57 11.27
C LYS A 20 9.96 -9.54 11.73
N GLU A 21 10.02 -10.00 12.98
CA GLU A 21 8.99 -10.84 13.58
C GLU A 21 7.67 -10.06 13.72
N GLU A 22 7.72 -8.83 14.22
CA GLU A 22 6.56 -7.92 14.28
C GLU A 22 5.98 -7.66 12.89
N GLN A 23 6.82 -7.36 11.89
CA GLN A 23 6.38 -7.15 10.51
C GLN A 23 5.70 -8.39 9.93
N LYS A 24 6.19 -9.59 10.27
CA LYS A 24 5.57 -10.85 9.84
C LYS A 24 4.17 -11.00 10.43
N GLY A 25 4.01 -10.74 11.73
CA GLY A 25 2.70 -10.77 12.40
C GLY A 25 1.71 -9.80 11.76
N ILE A 26 2.12 -8.54 11.53
CA ILE A 26 1.30 -7.55 10.83
C ILE A 26 0.91 -8.04 9.42
N GLY A 27 1.83 -8.68 8.70
CA GLY A 27 1.57 -9.24 7.38
C GLY A 27 0.56 -10.39 7.39
N GLU A 28 0.54 -11.18 8.46
CA GLU A 28 -0.45 -12.24 8.69
C GLU A 28 -1.83 -11.64 8.99
N ASP A 29 -1.91 -10.67 9.91
CA ASP A 29 -3.17 -9.98 10.24
C ASP A 29 -3.80 -9.29 9.02
N ILE A 30 -2.99 -8.63 8.18
CA ILE A 30 -3.46 -8.03 6.92
C ILE A 30 -4.03 -9.11 5.99
N ARG A 31 -3.37 -10.28 5.89
CA ARG A 31 -3.84 -11.38 5.04
C ARG A 31 -5.17 -11.92 5.54
N ASP A 32 -5.31 -12.11 6.85
CA ASP A 32 -6.53 -12.62 7.46
C ASP A 32 -7.70 -11.64 7.29
N THR A 33 -7.44 -10.34 7.41
CA THR A 33 -8.44 -9.29 7.09
C THR A 33 -8.94 -9.39 5.65
N PHE A 34 -8.05 -9.61 4.67
CA PHE A 34 -8.47 -9.82 3.29
C PHE A 34 -9.26 -11.13 3.11
N ASN A 35 -8.89 -12.19 3.82
CA ASN A 35 -9.60 -13.47 3.77
C ASN A 35 -10.99 -13.38 4.40
N GLU A 36 -11.14 -12.62 5.48
CA GLU A 36 -12.43 -12.31 6.09
C GLU A 36 -13.31 -11.55 5.10
N GLY A 37 -12.79 -10.47 4.50
CA GLY A 37 -13.50 -9.73 3.47
C GLY A 37 -13.91 -10.60 2.29
N LYS A 38 -13.04 -11.51 1.83
CA LYS A 38 -13.37 -12.48 0.80
C LYS A 38 -14.52 -13.40 1.21
N SER A 39 -14.52 -13.86 2.46
CA SER A 39 -15.57 -14.74 3.01
C SER A 39 -16.91 -14.01 3.14
N GLN A 40 -16.88 -12.69 3.34
CA GLN A 40 -18.05 -11.82 3.30
C GLN A 40 -18.53 -11.48 1.87
N GLY A 41 -17.81 -11.91 0.82
CA GLY A 41 -18.17 -11.70 -0.58
C GLY A 41 -17.51 -10.51 -1.27
N TYR A 42 -16.54 -9.83 -0.62
CA TYR A 42 -15.80 -8.72 -1.24
C TYR A 42 -14.68 -9.21 -2.17
N ASP A 43 -14.42 -8.48 -3.25
CA ASP A 43 -13.26 -8.70 -4.11
C ASP A 43 -11.99 -8.10 -3.49
N THR A 44 -11.10 -8.98 -3.02
CA THR A 44 -9.83 -8.59 -2.39
C THR A 44 -8.89 -7.81 -3.31
N LYS A 45 -8.97 -7.99 -4.64
CA LYS A 45 -8.20 -7.19 -5.60
C LYS A 45 -8.69 -5.75 -5.61
N MET A 46 -10.01 -5.55 -5.59
CA MET A 46 -10.60 -4.20 -5.56
C MET A 46 -10.35 -3.52 -4.20
N MET A 47 -10.40 -4.27 -3.10
CA MET A 47 -10.01 -3.76 -1.78
C MET A 47 -8.56 -3.23 -1.77
N ARG A 48 -7.60 -3.98 -2.34
CA ARG A 48 -6.20 -3.53 -2.45
C ARG A 48 -6.06 -2.25 -3.28
N LYS A 49 -6.77 -2.17 -4.41
CA LYS A 49 -6.81 -0.95 -5.22
C LYS A 49 -7.38 0.23 -4.44
N ALA A 50 -8.49 0.03 -3.72
CA ALA A 50 -9.10 1.07 -2.89
C ALA A 50 -8.16 1.58 -1.79
N ILE A 51 -7.44 0.68 -1.10
CA ILE A 51 -6.44 1.05 -0.08
C ILE A 51 -5.32 1.89 -0.71
N LYS A 52 -4.77 1.45 -1.85
CA LYS A 52 -3.72 2.20 -2.56
C LYS A 52 -4.21 3.58 -3.00
N LEU A 53 -5.42 3.67 -3.55
CA LEU A 53 -6.01 4.95 -3.90
C LEU A 53 -6.11 5.83 -2.66
N ARG A 54 -6.62 5.30 -1.53
CA ARG A 54 -6.77 6.05 -0.27
C ARG A 54 -5.45 6.53 0.33
N SER A 55 -4.32 5.88 0.04
CA SER A 55 -3.00 6.31 0.50
C SER A 55 -2.33 7.36 -0.39
N MET A 56 -2.83 7.59 -1.61
CA MET A 56 -2.31 8.63 -2.50
C MET A 56 -2.79 10.01 -2.06
N SER A 57 -1.97 11.04 -2.30
CA SER A 57 -2.40 12.41 -2.09
C SER A 57 -3.51 12.78 -3.10
N PRO A 58 -4.39 13.74 -2.77
CA PRO A 58 -5.41 14.22 -3.71
C PRO A 58 -4.81 14.71 -5.03
N GLN A 59 -3.63 15.36 -4.96
CA GLN A 59 -2.94 15.88 -6.13
C GLN A 59 -2.37 14.77 -7.01
N ASP A 60 -1.64 13.80 -6.43
CA ASP A 60 -1.12 12.66 -7.20
C ASP A 60 -2.25 11.86 -7.87
N ARG A 61 -3.40 11.74 -7.18
CA ARG A 61 -4.57 11.08 -7.75
C ARG A 61 -5.14 11.87 -8.93
N ALA A 62 -5.31 13.19 -8.80
CA ALA A 62 -5.83 14.03 -9.86
C ALA A 62 -4.92 14.02 -11.11
N GLU A 63 -3.60 14.08 -10.92
CA GLU A 63 -2.62 13.97 -12.00
C GLU A 63 -2.71 12.61 -12.71
N ALA A 64 -2.76 11.51 -11.95
CA ALA A 64 -2.87 10.17 -12.50
C ALA A 64 -4.20 9.96 -13.26
N ASP A 65 -5.32 10.47 -12.73
CA ASP A 65 -6.64 10.38 -13.35
C ASP A 65 -6.69 11.18 -14.66
N ALA A 66 -6.10 12.38 -14.70
CA ALA A 66 -6.02 13.20 -15.90
C ALA A 66 -5.24 12.49 -17.03
N ILE A 67 -4.09 11.87 -16.68
CA ILE A 67 -3.29 11.09 -17.62
C ILE A 67 -4.07 9.86 -18.11
N LEU A 68 -4.70 9.12 -17.19
CA LEU A 68 -5.49 7.93 -17.54
C LEU A 68 -6.65 8.28 -18.47
N GLN A 69 -7.35 9.38 -18.21
CA GLN A 69 -8.45 9.84 -19.05
C GLN A 69 -7.97 10.20 -20.45
N ALA A 70 -6.82 10.89 -20.59
CA ALA A 70 -6.24 11.18 -21.90
C ALA A 70 -5.97 9.90 -22.71
N TYR A 71 -5.39 8.87 -22.08
CA TYR A 71 -5.17 7.57 -22.72
C TYR A 71 -6.49 6.86 -23.07
N CYS A 72 -7.47 6.84 -22.16
CA CYS A 72 -8.77 6.25 -22.41
C CYS A 72 -9.51 6.93 -23.57
N CYS A 73 -9.50 8.27 -23.63
CA CYS A 73 -10.06 9.04 -24.74
C CYS A 73 -9.39 8.68 -26.08
N ALA A 74 -8.06 8.58 -26.11
CA ALA A 74 -7.32 8.18 -27.31
C ALA A 74 -7.65 6.74 -27.78
N LEU A 75 -8.02 5.87 -26.85
CA LEU A 75 -8.41 4.47 -27.12
C LEU A 75 -9.93 4.29 -27.32
N GLY A 76 -10.73 5.36 -27.25
CA GLY A 76 -12.19 5.28 -27.38
C GLY A 76 -12.90 4.63 -26.17
N ILE A 77 -12.23 4.55 -25.02
CA ILE A 77 -12.78 4.02 -23.77
C ILE A 77 -13.45 5.18 -23.01
N GLN A 78 -14.75 5.09 -22.77
CA GLN A 78 -15.47 6.05 -21.93
C GLN A 78 -15.27 5.71 -20.46
N ILE A 79 -14.62 6.61 -19.73
CA ILE A 79 -14.45 6.55 -18.27
C ILE A 79 -14.82 7.91 -17.67
N GLU A 80 -15.67 7.91 -16.64
CA GLU A 80 -15.97 9.11 -15.85
C GLU A 80 -15.08 9.12 -14.61
N LEU A 81 -13.93 9.77 -14.73
CA LEU A 81 -13.07 10.07 -13.59
C LEU A 81 -13.36 11.51 -13.12
N PRO A 82 -13.46 11.75 -11.80
CA PRO A 82 -13.58 13.10 -11.28
C PRO A 82 -12.26 13.84 -11.54
N LEU A 83 -12.18 14.58 -12.65
CA LEU A 83 -11.08 15.50 -12.92
C LEU A 83 -11.02 16.50 -11.78
N GLY A 84 -9.94 16.42 -10.99
CA GLY A 84 -9.67 17.19 -9.78
C GLY A 84 -10.62 18.36 -9.56
N VAL A 85 -11.69 18.13 -8.81
CA VAL A 85 -12.45 19.23 -8.23
C VAL A 85 -11.53 19.82 -7.18
N ALA A 86 -10.79 20.84 -7.57
CA ALA A 86 -10.12 21.75 -6.65
C ALA A 86 -11.19 22.29 -5.71
N ALA A 87 -11.20 21.78 -4.47
CA ALA A 87 -11.79 22.44 -3.33
C ALA A 87 -10.68 23.23 -2.62
#